data_AF-A2DXH6-F1
#
_entry.id   AF-A2DXH6-F1
#
_cell.length_a   1.000
_cell.length_b   1.000
_cell.length_c   1.000
_cell.angle_alpha   90.00
_cell.angle_beta   90.00
_cell.angle_gamma   90.00
#
_symmetry.space_group_name_H-M   'P 1'
#
loop_
_entity.id
_entity.type
_entity.pdbx_description
1 polymer ?
#
loop_
_entity_poly.entity_id
_entity_poly.type
_entity_poly.pdbx_seq_one_letter_code
_entity_poly.pdbx_strand_id
1 'polypeptide(L)'
;MKNQVRQPRENQNKDINDLSFASDVASLSSKSQLKSPKTPTDTNSQNPETNNNSDDKIKVYLRVRPPLQDEESFDFSIEGKTIIIPPQKTANSSFFIDNKTFTFRSILGAHCKQSQVYQKVAEPLIKDFLAGNDVLIFCYGNTNAGKTYTVMGTDENPGILPRLLERVVPEILSQATQTTQLFATFNEIYNERIIDLLNVDKMKDTLTIGINNLGDTEIKGCTEFAIKSMEDATKVIELGLEGRHRGCTEFNEDSSRSHTVFRLKLVNGKNYSWFSVVDLAGSERVSVINSEQGSFREACNINKSMLVLGKCIRSLREQSTPGSQKIPIPYRESKLTHIFKNLFEPTKRQARAAMIINISPCIQQINDTLFALQFAAKASECSIRQVSIDANSANGGSPTGINLLMDDHIDPDSPEYIERSMRVQVQKEMEEYLLKAQMQYEHQLQLMTQKTCEVAKVRTESQCSFRTVDVELERLKGILDETNNENNNLLMEIDNLEKEEKESMKRADSANEESKRILNEVNLLKKTLEMMANDSDQCDKKSKPSKDKMPNAFEEIYKLPEQIMI
;
A
#
# COMPACT_ATOMS: atom_id res chain seq x y z
N MET A 1 -56.08 29.40 -17.72
CA MET A 1 -56.99 28.49 -18.45
C MET A 1 -56.40 27.08 -18.47
N LYS A 2 -57.24 26.09 -18.14
CA LYS A 2 -57.12 24.61 -18.21
C LYS A 2 -56.43 24.08 -19.50
N ASN A 3 -55.95 22.84 -19.67
CA ASN A 3 -55.50 21.69 -18.89
C ASN A 3 -55.17 20.56 -19.92
N GLN A 4 -54.36 19.54 -19.56
CA GLN A 4 -54.24 18.17 -20.15
C GLN A 4 -53.48 17.97 -21.49
N VAL A 5 -52.37 17.20 -21.57
CA VAL A 5 -52.08 15.75 -21.38
C VAL A 5 -52.57 14.85 -22.52
N ARG A 6 -51.65 14.11 -23.18
CA ARG A 6 -51.88 12.76 -23.77
C ARG A 6 -50.56 11.97 -23.97
N GLN A 7 -50.60 10.70 -23.56
CA GLN A 7 -49.56 9.66 -23.62
C GLN A 7 -49.40 9.04 -25.03
N PRO A 8 -48.30 8.28 -25.31
CA PRO A 8 -48.20 7.43 -26.49
C PRO A 8 -48.65 5.97 -26.23
N ARG A 9 -49.22 5.35 -27.28
CA ARG A 9 -49.76 3.98 -27.34
C ARG A 9 -48.77 2.98 -27.96
N GLU A 10 -48.95 1.72 -27.55
CA GLU A 10 -48.28 0.49 -27.99
C GLU A 10 -48.69 -0.06 -29.38
N ASN A 11 -47.77 -0.90 -29.89
CA ASN A 11 -47.93 -2.16 -30.64
C ASN A 11 -48.40 -2.22 -32.11
N GLN A 12 -47.61 -2.93 -32.92
CA GLN A 12 -47.94 -4.12 -33.76
C GLN A 12 -46.65 -4.62 -34.49
N ASN A 13 -46.16 -5.86 -34.30
CA ASN A 13 -46.45 -7.13 -35.02
C ASN A 13 -46.23 -7.02 -36.55
N LYS A 14 -45.63 -7.94 -37.35
CA LYS A 14 -45.21 -9.36 -37.36
C LYS A 14 -44.23 -9.52 -38.57
N ASP A 15 -43.38 -10.54 -38.68
CA ASP A 15 -43.59 -11.84 -39.37
C ASP A 15 -42.39 -12.76 -39.02
N ILE A 16 -42.49 -14.00 -38.52
CA ILE A 16 -43.11 -15.28 -39.00
C ILE A 16 -42.24 -16.06 -40.01
N ASN A 17 -41.56 -17.08 -39.46
CA ASN A 17 -41.36 -18.48 -39.95
C ASN A 17 -40.23 -18.79 -40.97
N ASP A 18 -39.47 -19.90 -40.91
CA ASP A 18 -39.85 -21.31 -40.65
C ASP A 18 -38.72 -22.20 -40.05
N LEU A 19 -39.12 -23.05 -39.08
CA LEU A 19 -38.93 -24.51 -38.90
C LEU A 19 -37.53 -25.16 -39.17
N SER A 20 -36.78 -25.68 -38.18
CA SER A 20 -36.94 -26.88 -37.33
C SER A 20 -36.88 -28.24 -38.05
N PHE A 21 -35.93 -29.13 -37.71
CA PHE A 21 -36.14 -30.32 -36.85
C PHE A 21 -34.90 -31.22 -36.77
N ALA A 22 -34.90 -32.06 -35.73
CA ALA A 22 -33.81 -32.86 -35.19
C ALA A 22 -33.64 -34.27 -35.79
N SER A 23 -32.53 -34.91 -35.37
CA SER A 23 -32.23 -36.35 -35.14
C SER A 23 -32.24 -37.36 -36.30
N ASP A 24 -31.11 -38.05 -36.49
CA ASP A 24 -30.95 -39.52 -36.35
C ASP A 24 -29.47 -39.92 -36.52
N VAL A 25 -28.80 -40.44 -35.48
CA VAL A 25 -28.41 -41.85 -35.21
C VAL A 25 -27.74 -42.62 -36.36
N ALA A 26 -26.47 -43.04 -36.15
CA ALA A 26 -25.97 -44.43 -36.28
C ALA A 26 -24.53 -44.56 -36.83
N SER A 27 -23.66 -45.12 -35.98
CA SER A 27 -22.63 -46.14 -36.24
C SER A 27 -21.92 -46.23 -37.59
N LEU A 28 -20.58 -46.24 -37.55
CA LEU A 28 -19.77 -47.27 -38.22
C LEU A 28 -18.35 -47.31 -37.65
N SER A 29 -18.05 -48.43 -36.99
CA SER A 29 -16.73 -48.88 -36.56
C SER A 29 -16.20 -49.94 -37.53
N SER A 30 -14.94 -49.84 -37.94
CA SER A 30 -14.12 -50.98 -38.45
C SER A 30 -12.66 -50.53 -38.54
N LYS A 31 -11.80 -50.89 -37.58
CA LYS A 31 -10.92 -52.09 -37.57
C LYS A 31 -10.06 -52.24 -38.83
N SER A 32 -8.76 -52.00 -38.69
CA SER A 32 -7.72 -52.84 -39.30
C SER A 32 -6.49 -52.91 -38.38
N GLN A 33 -5.97 -54.13 -38.24
CA GLN A 33 -4.94 -54.57 -37.30
C GLN A 33 -3.53 -54.49 -37.89
N LEU A 34 -2.56 -54.31 -36.97
CA LEU A 34 -1.18 -54.83 -36.92
C LEU A 34 -0.32 -54.93 -38.20
N LYS A 35 0.89 -54.36 -38.11
CA LYS A 35 2.16 -55.13 -38.09
C LYS A 35 3.35 -54.24 -37.70
N SER A 36 4.09 -54.69 -36.69
CA SER A 36 5.45 -54.25 -36.35
C SER A 36 6.45 -54.66 -37.44
N PRO A 37 7.51 -53.86 -37.67
CA PRO A 37 8.83 -54.46 -37.83
C PRO A 37 9.96 -53.72 -37.09
N LYS A 38 10.68 -54.51 -36.28
CA LYS A 38 12.13 -54.58 -36.06
C LYS A 38 13.00 -53.31 -36.11
N THR A 39 13.74 -53.14 -35.02
CA THR A 39 14.98 -52.38 -34.83
C THR A 39 15.97 -52.45 -36.00
N PRO A 40 16.71 -51.34 -36.21
CA PRO A 40 18.16 -51.40 -36.40
C PRO A 40 18.89 -50.47 -35.44
N THR A 41 19.76 -51.09 -34.65
CA THR A 41 21.11 -50.67 -34.20
C THR A 41 21.56 -49.21 -34.39
N ASP A 42 21.89 -48.61 -33.25
CA ASP A 42 22.98 -47.67 -32.95
C ASP A 42 23.75 -47.04 -34.11
N THR A 43 23.57 -45.73 -34.28
CA THR A 43 24.67 -44.81 -34.55
C THR A 43 24.41 -43.45 -33.89
N ASN A 44 25.34 -43.08 -33.02
CA ASN A 44 25.55 -41.77 -32.39
C ASN A 44 25.10 -40.57 -33.24
N SER A 45 24.13 -39.81 -32.72
CA SER A 45 24.05 -38.37 -32.96
C SER A 45 23.52 -37.71 -31.69
N GLN A 46 24.43 -37.02 -30.99
CA GLN A 46 24.11 -36.22 -29.82
C GLN A 46 23.22 -35.05 -30.26
N ASN A 47 21.92 -35.18 -30.06
CA ASN A 47 21.04 -34.02 -29.96
C ASN A 47 21.33 -33.35 -28.61
N PRO A 48 21.56 -32.03 -28.55
CA PRO A 48 21.64 -31.33 -27.29
C PRO A 48 20.23 -31.33 -26.68
N GLU A 49 20.01 -32.19 -25.70
CA GLU A 49 18.83 -32.11 -24.84
C GLU A 49 18.79 -30.71 -24.23
N THR A 50 17.79 -29.93 -24.61
CA THR A 50 17.43 -28.69 -23.95
C THR A 50 16.93 -29.02 -22.55
N ASN A 51 17.85 -29.04 -21.60
CA ASN A 51 17.55 -29.07 -20.16
C ASN A 51 16.71 -27.82 -19.81
N ASN A 52 15.38 -27.95 -19.92
CA ASN A 52 14.43 -26.96 -19.42
C ASN A 52 14.37 -27.09 -17.88
N ASN A 53 15.44 -26.65 -17.22
CA ASN A 53 15.51 -26.65 -15.77
C ASN A 53 14.60 -25.53 -15.24
N SER A 54 13.44 -25.91 -14.70
CA SER A 54 12.43 -24.98 -14.16
C SER A 54 12.95 -24.05 -13.06
N ASP A 55 14.14 -24.34 -12.53
CA ASP A 55 14.78 -23.61 -11.44
C ASP A 55 15.43 -22.29 -11.88
N ASP A 56 15.62 -22.09 -13.20
CA ASP A 56 16.24 -20.89 -13.78
C ASP A 56 15.24 -19.74 -13.98
N LYS A 57 13.94 -20.00 -13.77
CA LYS A 57 12.90 -18.95 -13.85
C LYS A 57 12.88 -18.09 -12.59
N ILE A 58 12.50 -16.82 -12.76
CA ILE A 58 12.22 -15.93 -11.62
C ILE A 58 11.05 -16.51 -10.82
N LYS A 59 11.30 -16.79 -9.53
CA LYS A 59 10.29 -17.36 -8.63
C LYS A 59 9.38 -16.25 -8.12
N VAL A 60 8.18 -16.13 -8.68
CA VAL A 60 7.21 -15.08 -8.32
C VAL A 60 6.22 -15.56 -7.26
N TYR A 61 6.12 -14.83 -6.15
CA TYR A 61 5.21 -15.07 -5.03
C TYR A 61 4.23 -13.90 -4.91
N LEU A 62 2.94 -14.18 -4.75
CA LEU A 62 1.95 -13.14 -4.47
C LEU A 62 1.74 -13.05 -2.96
N ARG A 63 1.78 -11.86 -2.39
CA ARG A 63 1.44 -11.58 -1.00
C ARG A 63 0.29 -10.59 -0.93
N VAL A 64 -0.79 -11.00 -0.26
CA VAL A 64 -1.96 -10.17 0.01
C VAL A 64 -1.83 -9.65 1.43
N ARG A 65 -1.85 -8.33 1.64
CA ARG A 65 -1.91 -7.79 3.00
C ARG A 65 -3.32 -7.91 3.59
N PRO A 66 -3.47 -7.98 4.92
CA PRO A 66 -4.78 -7.80 5.56
C PRO A 66 -5.44 -6.47 5.16
N PRO A 67 -6.78 -6.41 5.09
CA PRO A 67 -7.50 -5.15 4.94
C PRO A 67 -7.27 -4.27 6.17
N LEU A 68 -7.14 -2.96 5.97
CA LEU A 68 -7.08 -1.97 7.05
C LEU A 68 -8.49 -1.67 7.57
N GLN A 69 -8.54 -1.03 8.74
CA GLN A 69 -9.78 -0.50 9.28
C GLN A 69 -10.35 0.53 8.29
N ASP A 70 -11.65 0.44 8.01
CA ASP A 70 -12.39 1.29 7.06
C ASP A 70 -11.99 1.15 5.57
N GLU A 71 -11.26 0.11 5.21
CA GLU A 71 -10.90 -0.18 3.83
C GLU A 71 -11.94 -1.09 3.15
N GLU A 72 -12.64 -0.56 2.14
CA GLU A 72 -13.46 -1.39 1.25
C GLU A 72 -12.58 -2.29 0.39
N SER A 73 -12.80 -3.60 0.50
CA SER A 73 -12.04 -4.60 -0.27
C SER A 73 -12.76 -4.96 -1.57
N PHE A 74 -11.99 -5.22 -2.63
CA PHE A 74 -12.55 -5.82 -3.84
C PHE A 74 -12.63 -7.34 -3.72
N ASP A 75 -13.62 -7.95 -4.37
CA ASP A 75 -13.76 -9.40 -4.40
C ASP A 75 -12.62 -10.07 -5.18
N PHE A 76 -12.05 -11.14 -4.63
CA PHE A 76 -11.18 -12.08 -5.33
C PHE A 76 -11.26 -13.45 -4.65
N SER A 77 -11.00 -14.52 -5.40
CA SER A 77 -10.83 -15.86 -4.84
C SER A 77 -9.41 -16.37 -5.07
N ILE A 78 -8.95 -17.24 -4.18
CA ILE A 78 -7.65 -17.91 -4.27
C ILE A 78 -7.90 -19.41 -4.37
N GLU A 79 -7.51 -19.99 -5.50
CA GLU A 79 -7.59 -21.42 -5.77
C GLU A 79 -6.17 -21.97 -5.90
N GLY A 80 -5.64 -22.48 -4.78
CA GLY A 80 -4.27 -23.00 -4.71
C GLY A 80 -3.20 -21.94 -5.00
N LYS A 81 -2.68 -21.95 -6.23
CA LYS A 81 -1.62 -21.03 -6.71
C LYS A 81 -2.16 -19.91 -7.61
N THR A 82 -3.48 -19.87 -7.78
CA THR A 82 -4.15 -19.01 -8.74
C THR A 82 -5.05 -18.02 -8.01
N ILE A 83 -4.96 -16.74 -8.36
CA ILE A 83 -5.88 -15.70 -7.91
C ILE A 83 -6.84 -15.37 -9.06
N ILE A 84 -8.13 -15.28 -8.74
CA ILE A 84 -9.20 -14.99 -9.68
C ILE A 84 -9.88 -13.71 -9.22
N ILE A 85 -9.86 -12.69 -10.08
CA ILE A 85 -10.52 -11.40 -9.84
C ILE A 85 -11.73 -11.33 -10.78
N PRO A 86 -12.96 -11.32 -10.23
CA PRO A 86 -14.19 -11.23 -11.01
C PRO A 86 -14.35 -9.86 -11.68
N PRO A 87 -15.32 -9.70 -12.60
CA PRO A 87 -15.57 -8.45 -13.29
C PRO A 87 -16.05 -7.41 -12.31
N GLN A 88 -15.37 -6.27 -12.29
CA GLN A 88 -15.68 -5.16 -11.41
C GLN A 88 -16.38 -4.06 -12.21
N LYS A 89 -17.51 -3.55 -11.70
CA LYS A 89 -18.18 -2.38 -12.26
C LYS A 89 -17.41 -1.14 -11.83
N THR A 90 -16.45 -0.68 -12.63
CA THR A 90 -15.85 0.64 -12.44
C THR A 90 -16.87 1.73 -12.82
N ALA A 91 -17.10 2.68 -11.93
CA ALA A 91 -18.10 3.76 -12.07
C ALA A 91 -17.94 4.63 -13.35
N ASN A 92 -16.82 4.53 -14.07
CA ASN A 92 -16.47 5.38 -15.22
C ASN A 92 -16.14 4.61 -16.52
N SER A 93 -16.46 3.32 -16.64
CA SER A 93 -16.22 2.58 -17.89
C SER A 93 -17.37 1.63 -18.22
N SER A 94 -17.96 1.79 -19.40
CA SER A 94 -18.91 0.85 -20.03
C SER A 94 -18.29 -0.50 -20.42
N PHE A 95 -17.03 -0.75 -20.06
CA PHE A 95 -16.30 -1.99 -20.30
C PHE A 95 -16.33 -2.87 -19.06
N PHE A 96 -16.93 -4.06 -19.19
CA PHE A 96 -16.75 -5.15 -18.24
C PHE A 96 -15.30 -5.62 -18.29
N ILE A 97 -14.64 -5.74 -17.13
CA ILE A 97 -13.34 -6.41 -17.05
C ILE A 97 -13.63 -7.92 -17.02
N ASP A 98 -13.34 -8.66 -18.08
CA ASP A 98 -13.42 -10.13 -18.05
C ASP A 98 -12.62 -10.69 -16.86
N ASN A 99 -13.05 -11.84 -16.32
CA ASN A 99 -12.36 -12.56 -15.24
C ASN A 99 -10.84 -12.54 -15.44
N LYS A 100 -10.10 -11.90 -14.52
CA LYS A 100 -8.64 -11.87 -14.56
C LYS A 100 -8.09 -12.95 -13.65
N THR A 101 -7.34 -13.87 -14.25
CA THR A 101 -6.76 -15.01 -13.56
C THR A 101 -5.23 -14.93 -13.65
N PHE A 102 -4.55 -15.05 -12.51
CA PHE A 102 -3.09 -15.04 -12.45
C PHE A 102 -2.58 -16.21 -11.62
N THR A 103 -1.55 -16.91 -12.10
CA THR A 103 -0.95 -18.05 -11.41
C THR A 103 0.49 -17.73 -11.01
N PHE A 104 0.84 -18.02 -9.77
CA PHE A 104 2.16 -17.74 -9.20
C PHE A 104 2.77 -18.98 -8.57
N ARG A 105 4.02 -18.89 -8.07
CA ARG A 105 4.68 -20.01 -7.40
C ARG A 105 3.95 -20.40 -6.10
N SER A 106 3.53 -19.40 -5.34
CA SER A 106 2.67 -19.52 -4.16
C SER A 106 1.96 -18.20 -3.92
N ILE A 107 0.75 -18.28 -3.38
CA ILE A 107 0.00 -17.14 -2.86
C ILE A 107 0.10 -17.17 -1.33
N LEU A 108 0.48 -16.03 -0.75
CA LEU A 108 0.65 -15.77 0.66
C LEU A 108 -0.50 -14.85 1.07
N GLY A 109 -1.62 -15.45 1.50
CA GLY A 109 -2.84 -14.69 1.83
C GLY A 109 -2.69 -13.79 3.07
N ALA A 110 -3.73 -13.03 3.38
CA ALA A 110 -3.76 -12.02 4.45
C ALA A 110 -3.29 -12.56 5.82
N HIS A 111 -3.57 -13.82 6.15
CA HIS A 111 -3.18 -14.41 7.42
C HIS A 111 -1.75 -14.97 7.46
N CYS A 112 -0.98 -14.83 6.37
CA CYS A 112 0.38 -15.34 6.30
C CYS A 112 1.33 -14.46 7.12
N LYS A 113 1.96 -15.05 8.14
CA LYS A 113 2.91 -14.37 9.03
C LYS A 113 4.24 -14.10 8.33
N GLN A 114 4.99 -13.12 8.82
CA GLN A 114 6.33 -12.77 8.29
C GLN A 114 7.30 -13.96 8.30
N SER A 115 7.27 -14.77 9.35
CA SER A 115 8.09 -15.98 9.45
C SER A 115 7.79 -16.98 8.33
N GLN A 116 6.52 -17.14 7.96
CA GLN A 116 6.11 -18.04 6.87
C GLN A 116 6.50 -17.48 5.50
N VAL A 117 6.43 -16.15 5.31
CA VAL A 117 6.91 -15.48 4.11
C VAL A 117 8.42 -15.72 3.94
N TYR A 118 9.19 -15.52 5.01
CA TYR A 118 10.63 -15.79 5.04
C TYR A 118 10.96 -17.25 4.70
N GLN A 119 10.33 -18.20 5.39
CA GLN A 119 10.56 -19.64 5.18
C GLN A 119 10.25 -20.08 3.74
N LYS A 120 9.21 -19.52 3.13
CA LYS A 120 8.82 -19.89 1.76
C LYS A 120 9.68 -19.23 0.68
N VAL A 121 10.16 -18.01 0.91
CA VAL A 121 10.81 -17.20 -0.14
C VAL A 121 12.32 -17.12 0.04
N ALA A 122 12.80 -16.69 1.20
CA ALA A 122 14.20 -16.34 1.41
C ALA A 122 15.04 -17.53 1.88
N GLU A 123 14.54 -18.32 2.83
CA GLU A 123 15.27 -19.46 3.40
C GLU A 123 15.77 -20.47 2.35
N PRO A 124 15.00 -20.84 1.31
CA PRO A 124 15.47 -21.79 0.30
C PRO A 124 16.64 -21.25 -0.57
N LEU A 125 16.86 -19.93 -0.58
CA LEU A 125 17.89 -19.27 -1.38
C LEU A 125 19.20 -19.09 -0.62
N ILE A 126 19.21 -19.27 0.71
CA ILE A 126 20.41 -19.12 1.54
C ILE A 126 21.50 -20.11 1.12
N LYS A 127 21.12 -21.35 0.80
CA LYS A 127 22.06 -22.38 0.31
C LYS A 127 22.76 -21.95 -0.98
N ASP A 128 22.07 -21.24 -1.88
CA ASP A 128 22.65 -20.77 -3.14
C ASP A 128 23.68 -19.67 -2.86
N PHE A 129 23.36 -18.74 -1.95
CA PHE A 129 24.27 -17.69 -1.51
C PHE A 129 25.55 -18.24 -0.88
N LEU A 130 25.41 -19.20 0.04
CA LEU A 130 26.54 -19.86 0.71
C LEU A 130 27.37 -20.71 -0.25
N ALA A 131 26.76 -21.25 -1.31
CA ALA A 131 27.46 -21.97 -2.38
C ALA A 131 28.22 -21.04 -3.36
N GLY A 132 28.15 -19.72 -3.19
CA GLY A 132 28.85 -18.74 -4.04
C GLY A 132 28.03 -18.23 -5.22
N ASN A 133 26.71 -18.49 -5.25
CA ASN A 133 25.81 -17.95 -6.28
C ASN A 133 25.22 -16.61 -5.84
N ASP A 134 24.88 -15.77 -6.81
CA ASP A 134 24.16 -14.53 -6.52
C ASP A 134 22.68 -14.80 -6.28
N VAL A 135 22.12 -14.09 -5.30
CA VAL A 135 20.72 -14.17 -4.90
C VAL A 135 20.10 -12.79 -4.92
N LEU A 136 18.88 -12.71 -5.44
CA LEU A 136 18.11 -11.47 -5.52
C LEU A 136 16.66 -11.69 -5.10
N ILE A 137 16.16 -10.84 -4.20
CA ILE A 137 14.74 -10.78 -3.83
C ILE A 137 14.23 -9.37 -4.12
N PHE A 138 13.27 -9.25 -5.04
CA PHE A 138 12.53 -8.01 -5.25
C PHE A 138 11.21 -8.03 -4.49
N CYS A 139 10.89 -6.96 -3.77
CA CYS A 139 9.53 -6.67 -3.31
C CYS A 139 8.94 -5.57 -4.20
N TYR A 140 7.83 -5.88 -4.87
CA TYR A 140 7.18 -5.01 -5.85
C TYR A 140 5.69 -4.89 -5.54
N GLY A 141 5.08 -3.75 -5.85
CA GLY A 141 3.66 -3.50 -5.62
C GLY A 141 3.36 -2.03 -5.41
N ASN A 142 2.08 -1.71 -5.33
CA ASN A 142 1.64 -0.31 -5.17
C ASN A 142 2.00 0.23 -3.79
N THR A 143 1.95 1.54 -3.63
CA THR A 143 2.02 2.20 -2.33
C THR A 143 0.93 1.68 -1.41
N ASN A 144 1.28 1.53 -0.14
CA ASN A 144 0.48 0.87 0.89
C ASN A 144 0.18 -0.62 0.67
N ALA A 145 0.80 -1.31 -0.29
CA ALA A 145 0.64 -2.76 -0.44
C ALA A 145 1.47 -3.60 0.58
N GLY A 146 2.28 -2.93 1.41
CA GLY A 146 3.07 -3.58 2.47
C GLY A 146 4.45 -4.10 2.04
N LYS A 147 5.08 -3.48 1.02
CA LYS A 147 6.43 -3.86 0.56
C LYS A 147 7.49 -3.71 1.66
N THR A 148 7.56 -2.53 2.27
CA THR A 148 8.47 -2.26 3.39
C THR A 148 8.17 -3.14 4.60
N TYR A 149 6.89 -3.43 4.87
CA TYR A 149 6.53 -4.44 5.86
C TYR A 149 7.08 -5.82 5.48
N THR A 150 7.01 -6.26 4.21
CA THR A 150 7.64 -7.51 3.78
C THR A 150 9.15 -7.54 4.00
N VAL A 151 9.85 -6.48 3.63
CA VAL A 151 11.31 -6.43 3.70
C VAL A 151 11.80 -6.24 5.13
N MET A 152 11.36 -5.17 5.80
CA MET A 152 11.81 -4.81 7.15
C MET A 152 10.93 -5.38 8.25
N GLY A 153 9.61 -5.27 8.10
CA GLY A 153 8.66 -5.64 9.14
C GLY A 153 8.62 -4.64 10.30
N THR A 154 8.16 -5.11 11.46
CA THR A 154 8.21 -4.38 12.74
C THR A 154 9.10 -5.15 13.72
N ASP A 155 9.40 -4.56 14.87
CA ASP A 155 10.20 -5.22 15.91
C ASP A 155 9.53 -6.50 16.42
N GLU A 156 8.20 -6.51 16.55
CA GLU A 156 7.43 -7.69 16.95
C GLU A 156 7.29 -8.72 15.82
N ASN A 157 7.28 -8.23 14.57
CA ASN A 157 7.07 -9.03 13.38
C ASN A 157 8.15 -8.73 12.32
N PRO A 158 9.41 -9.12 12.57
CA PRO A 158 10.51 -8.80 11.68
C PRO A 158 10.28 -9.43 10.31
N GLY A 159 10.64 -8.68 9.26
CA GLY A 159 10.46 -9.05 7.86
C GLY A 159 11.56 -9.99 7.35
N ILE A 160 11.75 -9.99 6.03
CA ILE A 160 12.75 -10.84 5.37
C ILE A 160 14.16 -10.44 5.77
N LEU A 161 14.48 -9.15 5.79
CA LEU A 161 15.85 -8.69 5.96
C LEU A 161 16.41 -8.99 7.36
N PRO A 162 15.75 -8.62 8.48
CA PRO A 162 16.28 -8.96 9.80
C PRO A 162 16.44 -10.48 10.00
N ARG A 163 15.44 -11.27 9.58
CA ARG A 163 15.49 -12.75 9.67
C ARG A 163 16.58 -13.37 8.81
N LEU A 164 16.87 -12.79 7.64
CA LEU A 164 17.99 -13.21 6.80
C LEU A 164 19.30 -13.06 7.56
N LEU A 165 19.53 -11.91 8.20
CA LEU A 165 20.75 -11.66 8.98
C LEU A 165 20.85 -12.61 10.18
N GLU A 166 19.77 -12.76 10.96
CA GLU A 166 19.71 -13.68 12.10
C GLU A 166 20.06 -15.12 11.72
N ARG A 167 19.69 -15.55 10.51
CA ARG A 167 19.98 -16.89 10.02
C ARG A 167 21.38 -17.04 9.44
N VAL A 168 21.81 -16.09 8.62
CA VAL A 168 23.01 -16.21 7.76
C VAL A 168 24.28 -15.83 8.52
N VAL A 169 24.24 -14.79 9.35
CA VAL A 169 25.43 -14.29 10.05
C VAL A 169 26.01 -15.36 10.99
N PRO A 170 25.23 -16.00 11.89
CA PRO A 170 25.79 -17.04 12.76
C PRO A 170 26.32 -18.25 11.98
N GLU A 171 25.64 -18.65 10.90
CA GLU A 171 26.08 -19.78 10.06
C GLU A 171 27.44 -19.49 9.40
N ILE A 172 27.59 -18.31 8.77
CA ILE A 172 28.85 -17.91 8.14
C ILE A 172 29.96 -17.79 9.18
N LEU A 173 29.71 -17.13 10.31
CA LEU A 173 30.72 -16.95 11.35
C LEU A 173 31.15 -18.28 11.98
N SER A 174 30.24 -19.26 12.09
CA SER A 174 30.58 -20.60 12.60
C SER A 174 31.44 -21.43 11.64
N GLN A 175 31.32 -21.18 10.33
CA GLN A 175 32.06 -21.88 9.27
C GLN A 175 33.23 -21.05 8.72
N ALA A 176 33.48 -19.87 9.30
CA ALA A 176 34.43 -18.91 8.77
C ALA A 176 35.87 -19.47 8.82
N THR A 177 36.53 -19.42 7.67
CA THR A 177 37.97 -19.62 7.57
C THR A 177 38.67 -18.26 7.65
N GLN A 178 40.01 -18.25 7.73
CA GLN A 178 40.79 -16.99 7.71
C GLN A 178 40.54 -16.14 6.45
N THR A 179 40.02 -16.73 5.37
CA THR A 179 39.74 -16.05 4.09
C THR A 179 38.28 -15.66 3.91
N THR A 180 37.41 -15.94 4.89
CA THR A 180 35.98 -15.64 4.81
C THR A 180 35.70 -14.27 5.41
N GLN A 181 35.05 -13.39 4.65
CA GLN A 181 34.66 -12.05 5.10
C GLN A 181 33.23 -11.75 4.67
N LEU A 182 32.46 -11.10 5.53
CA LEU A 182 31.08 -10.70 5.29
C LEU A 182 30.96 -9.18 5.34
N PHE A 183 30.38 -8.58 4.30
CA PHE A 183 30.14 -7.15 4.23
C PHE A 183 28.67 -6.87 3.90
N ALA A 184 28.14 -5.74 4.38
CA ALA A 184 26.86 -5.20 3.97
C ALA A 184 27.02 -3.85 3.27
N THR A 185 26.15 -3.61 2.30
CA THR A 185 25.93 -2.30 1.69
C THR A 185 24.46 -1.96 1.77
N PHE A 186 24.13 -0.70 1.97
CA PHE A 186 22.75 -0.24 2.03
C PHE A 186 22.62 1.07 1.25
N ASN A 187 21.83 1.04 0.19
CA ASN A 187 21.73 2.15 -0.75
C ASN A 187 20.28 2.51 -1.01
N GLU A 188 20.05 3.78 -1.30
CA GLU A 188 18.78 4.29 -1.81
C GLU A 188 18.96 4.74 -3.25
N ILE A 189 18.01 4.39 -4.11
CA ILE A 189 17.94 4.87 -5.48
C ILE A 189 16.72 5.76 -5.60
N TYR A 190 16.96 7.07 -5.63
CA TYR A 190 15.93 8.08 -5.79
C TYR A 190 16.28 8.98 -6.97
N ASN A 191 15.31 9.21 -7.85
CA ASN A 191 15.46 10.10 -9.00
C ASN A 191 16.72 9.77 -9.87
N GLU A 192 17.01 8.48 -10.05
CA GLU A 192 18.21 7.97 -10.76
C GLU A 192 19.57 8.38 -10.16
N ARG A 193 19.58 8.83 -8.90
CA ARG A 193 20.76 9.01 -8.05
C ARG A 193 20.87 7.83 -7.10
N ILE A 194 22.10 7.44 -6.79
CA ILE A 194 22.39 6.37 -5.83
C ILE A 194 22.98 7.03 -4.59
N ILE A 195 22.33 6.86 -3.45
CA ILE A 195 22.70 7.46 -2.17
C ILE A 195 23.16 6.34 -1.24
N ASP A 196 24.27 6.56 -0.53
CA ASP A 196 24.78 5.64 0.49
C ASP A 196 24.03 5.86 1.81
N LEU A 197 23.25 4.87 2.26
CA LEU A 197 22.50 4.98 3.51
C LEU A 197 23.36 4.72 4.75
N LEU A 198 24.55 4.14 4.58
CA LEU A 198 25.46 3.83 5.70
C LEU A 198 26.42 4.97 6.02
N ASN A 199 26.44 6.01 5.18
CA ASN A 199 27.32 7.16 5.34
C ASN A 199 26.55 8.47 5.15
N VAL A 200 25.94 8.93 6.24
CA VAL A 200 25.14 10.17 6.29
C VAL A 200 25.92 11.41 5.84
N ASP A 201 27.24 11.46 6.06
CA ASP A 201 28.07 12.62 5.69
C ASP A 201 28.24 12.76 4.17
N LYS A 202 28.05 11.67 3.41
CA LYS A 202 28.18 11.62 1.96
C LYS A 202 26.84 11.56 1.22
N MET A 203 25.71 11.75 1.89
CA MET A 203 24.39 11.64 1.24
C MET A 203 24.17 12.63 0.09
N LYS A 204 24.90 13.74 0.06
CA LYS A 204 24.85 14.73 -1.03
C LYS A 204 25.53 14.24 -2.31
N ASP A 205 26.43 13.26 -2.21
CA ASP A 205 27.17 12.73 -3.35
C ASP A 205 26.40 11.55 -3.95
N THR A 206 26.05 11.65 -5.24
CA THR A 206 25.52 10.49 -5.95
C THR A 206 26.65 9.51 -6.25
N LEU A 207 26.49 8.26 -5.81
CA LEU A 207 27.39 7.18 -6.19
C LEU A 207 27.26 6.86 -7.69
N THR A 208 28.34 6.32 -8.25
CA THR A 208 28.42 5.95 -9.66
C THR A 208 28.52 4.45 -9.82
N ILE A 209 28.03 3.94 -10.96
CA ILE A 209 28.13 2.53 -11.31
C ILE A 209 29.38 2.35 -12.17
N GLY A 210 30.21 1.38 -11.85
CA GLY A 210 31.35 0.99 -12.66
C GLY A 210 31.48 -0.52 -12.79
N ILE A 211 32.60 -0.95 -13.35
CA ILE A 211 32.96 -2.36 -13.54
C ILE A 211 34.15 -2.65 -12.62
N ASN A 212 34.06 -3.73 -11.86
CA ASN A 212 35.15 -4.19 -10.99
C ASN A 212 36.20 -5.00 -11.76
N ASN A 213 37.27 -5.42 -11.09
CA ASN A 213 38.35 -6.20 -11.71
C ASN A 213 37.89 -7.56 -12.25
N LEU A 214 36.70 -8.00 -11.85
CA LEU A 214 36.08 -9.24 -12.31
C LEU A 214 35.05 -8.98 -13.43
N GLY A 215 34.96 -7.78 -13.98
CA GLY A 215 34.02 -7.49 -15.07
C GLY A 215 32.57 -7.39 -14.59
N ASP A 216 32.33 -7.40 -13.28
CA ASP A 216 30.99 -7.29 -12.70
C ASP A 216 30.63 -5.83 -12.43
N THR A 217 29.34 -5.51 -12.59
CA THR A 217 28.82 -4.19 -12.28
C THR A 217 28.82 -3.97 -10.77
N GLU A 218 29.42 -2.87 -10.33
CA GLU A 218 29.57 -2.52 -8.90
C GLU A 218 29.33 -1.02 -8.68
N ILE A 219 28.84 -0.67 -7.48
CA ILE A 219 28.64 0.72 -7.07
C ILE A 219 29.97 1.23 -6.51
N LYS A 220 30.57 2.22 -7.18
CA LYS A 220 31.85 2.80 -6.78
C LYS A 220 31.66 3.79 -5.63
N GLY A 221 32.55 3.70 -4.64
CA GLY A 221 32.53 4.58 -3.47
C GLY A 221 31.47 4.25 -2.43
N CYS A 222 30.73 3.15 -2.61
CA CYS A 222 29.76 2.64 -1.63
C CYS A 222 30.49 2.14 -0.38
N THR A 223 29.94 2.46 0.79
CA THR A 223 30.45 1.99 2.08
C THR A 223 30.15 0.49 2.24
N GLU A 224 31.21 -0.32 2.34
CA GLU A 224 31.12 -1.74 2.69
C GLU A 224 31.31 -1.91 4.20
N PHE A 225 30.22 -2.12 4.93
CA PHE A 225 30.25 -2.32 6.38
C PHE A 225 30.58 -3.77 6.72
N ALA A 226 31.69 -4.02 7.41
CA ALA A 226 32.11 -5.37 7.79
C ALA A 226 31.24 -5.92 8.92
N ILE A 227 30.66 -7.11 8.74
CA ILE A 227 29.85 -7.80 9.76
C ILE A 227 30.70 -8.88 10.41
N LYS A 228 31.02 -8.72 11.69
CA LYS A 228 31.81 -9.68 12.48
C LYS A 228 30.99 -10.33 13.59
N SER A 229 29.80 -9.83 13.84
CA SER A 229 28.89 -10.27 14.89
C SER A 229 27.43 -10.01 14.50
N MET A 230 26.48 -10.55 15.27
CA MET A 230 25.08 -10.18 15.13
C MET A 230 24.81 -8.72 15.50
N GLU A 231 25.58 -8.14 16.42
CA GLU A 231 25.47 -6.73 16.80
C GLU A 231 25.79 -5.80 15.62
N ASP A 232 26.85 -6.14 14.86
CA ASP A 232 27.18 -5.44 13.61
C ASP A 232 26.05 -5.50 12.58
N ALA A 233 25.37 -6.65 12.50
CA ALA A 233 24.27 -6.89 11.58
C ALA A 233 23.02 -6.07 11.94
N THR A 234 22.72 -5.95 13.24
CA THR A 234 21.66 -5.05 13.73
C THR A 234 22.03 -3.59 13.47
N LYS A 235 23.27 -3.20 13.78
CA LYS A 235 23.77 -1.84 13.59
C LYS A 235 23.72 -1.38 12.14
N VAL A 236 24.01 -2.25 11.17
CA VAL A 236 23.92 -1.86 9.75
C VAL A 236 22.48 -1.62 9.29
N ILE A 237 21.50 -2.32 9.87
CA ILE A 237 20.08 -2.03 9.64
C ILE A 237 19.74 -0.66 10.25
N GLU A 238 20.08 -0.43 11.51
CA GLU A 238 19.80 0.82 12.23
C GLU A 238 20.37 2.04 11.48
N LEU A 239 21.66 1.99 11.12
CA LEU A 239 22.33 3.05 10.37
C LEU A 239 21.63 3.36 9.04
N GLY A 240 21.22 2.33 8.31
CA GLY A 240 20.54 2.53 7.03
C GLY A 240 19.12 3.07 7.17
N LEU A 241 18.39 2.68 8.22
CA LEU A 241 17.08 3.24 8.54
C LEU A 241 17.17 4.71 8.97
N GLU A 242 18.17 5.04 9.80
CA GLU A 242 18.47 6.43 10.15
C GLU A 242 18.84 7.27 8.93
N GLY A 243 19.68 6.72 8.06
CA GLY A 243 20.04 7.35 6.80
C GLY A 243 18.82 7.63 5.93
N ARG A 244 17.95 6.64 5.77
CA ARG A 244 16.70 6.78 5.00
C ARG A 244 15.77 7.84 5.62
N HIS A 245 15.64 7.84 6.95
CA HIS A 245 14.81 8.83 7.65
C HIS A 245 15.31 10.26 7.42
N ARG A 246 16.62 10.48 7.51
CA ARG A 246 17.22 11.80 7.21
C ARG A 246 16.97 12.20 5.76
N GLY A 247 17.10 11.26 4.82
CA GLY A 247 16.78 11.46 3.41
C GLY A 247 15.37 12.02 3.21
N CYS A 248 14.38 11.40 3.86
CA CYS A 248 12.99 11.89 3.83
C CYS A 248 12.83 13.31 4.37
N THR A 249 13.49 13.64 5.48
CA THR A 249 13.35 14.97 6.13
C THR A 249 14.12 16.08 5.44
N GLU A 250 15.36 15.83 4.98
CA GLU A 250 16.24 16.86 4.43
C GLU A 250 15.96 17.14 2.95
N PHE A 251 15.47 16.14 2.20
CA PHE A 251 15.22 16.25 0.76
C PHE A 251 13.74 16.18 0.38
N ASN A 252 12.83 16.14 1.37
CA ASN A 252 11.39 15.92 1.19
C ASN A 252 11.09 14.67 0.35
N GLU A 253 11.92 13.65 0.51
CA GLU A 253 11.85 12.39 -0.23
C GLU A 253 10.78 11.48 0.38
N ASP A 254 9.71 11.24 -0.36
CA ASP A 254 8.71 10.26 0.04
C ASP A 254 9.29 8.85 -0.14
N SER A 255 9.33 8.08 0.95
CA SER A 255 9.78 6.68 0.96
C SER A 255 9.05 5.76 -0.03
N SER A 256 7.87 6.16 -0.51
CA SER A 256 7.12 5.47 -1.57
C SER A 256 7.74 5.63 -2.96
N ARG A 257 8.61 6.63 -3.14
CA ARG A 257 9.17 7.09 -4.42
C ARG A 257 10.62 6.63 -4.65
N SER A 258 11.27 6.09 -3.63
CA SER A 258 12.64 5.61 -3.70
C SER A 258 12.72 4.07 -3.62
N HIS A 259 13.76 3.50 -4.22
CA HIS A 259 14.06 2.07 -4.08
C HIS A 259 15.15 1.89 -3.04
N THR A 260 14.95 0.96 -2.12
CA THR A 260 15.94 0.63 -1.10
C THR A 260 16.62 -0.70 -1.44
N VAL A 261 17.95 -0.71 -1.50
CA VAL A 261 18.78 -1.84 -1.93
C VAL A 261 19.74 -2.22 -0.82
N PHE A 262 19.46 -3.32 -0.12
CA PHE A 262 20.37 -3.94 0.83
C PHE A 262 21.10 -5.10 0.17
N ARG A 263 22.42 -5.22 0.35
CA ARG A 263 23.20 -6.33 -0.21
C ARG A 263 24.23 -6.85 0.78
N LEU A 264 24.28 -8.17 0.95
CA LEU A 264 25.34 -8.90 1.67
C LEU A 264 26.35 -9.46 0.69
N LYS A 265 27.63 -9.15 0.90
CA LYS A 265 28.77 -9.70 0.16
C LYS A 265 29.42 -10.77 1.02
N LEU A 266 29.36 -12.03 0.60
CA LEU A 266 30.20 -13.07 1.18
C LEU A 266 31.43 -13.21 0.30
N VAL A 267 32.60 -12.89 0.86
CA VAL A 267 33.91 -13.09 0.22
C VAL A 267 34.53 -14.36 0.80
N ASN A 268 34.99 -15.26 -0.06
CA ASN A 268 35.72 -16.46 0.32
C ASN A 268 36.96 -16.60 -0.56
N GLY A 269 38.09 -16.13 -0.03
CA GLY A 269 39.36 -16.06 -0.78
C GLY A 269 39.25 -15.10 -1.97
N LYS A 270 39.32 -15.63 -3.20
CA LYS A 270 39.18 -14.84 -4.44
C LYS A 270 37.74 -14.77 -4.97
N ASN A 271 36.85 -15.60 -4.43
CA ASN A 271 35.46 -15.68 -4.86
C ASN A 271 34.58 -14.83 -3.97
N TYR A 272 33.44 -14.40 -4.51
CA TYR A 272 32.42 -13.72 -3.73
C TYR A 272 31.02 -14.03 -4.27
N SER A 273 29.99 -13.84 -3.45
CA SER A 273 28.57 -13.89 -3.80
C SER A 273 27.83 -12.71 -3.19
N TRP A 274 26.72 -12.30 -3.82
CA TRP A 274 25.81 -11.30 -3.27
C TRP A 274 24.45 -11.89 -2.90
N PHE A 275 23.95 -11.57 -1.71
CA PHE A 275 22.52 -11.70 -1.39
C PHE A 275 21.91 -10.30 -1.37
N SER A 276 21.06 -9.99 -2.34
CA SER A 276 20.44 -8.68 -2.49
C SER A 276 18.95 -8.74 -2.15
N VAL A 277 18.49 -7.86 -1.26
CA VAL A 277 17.08 -7.66 -0.92
C VAL A 277 16.70 -6.24 -1.30
N VAL A 278 15.68 -6.11 -2.15
CA VAL A 278 15.28 -4.84 -2.75
C VAL A 278 13.82 -4.53 -2.41
N ASP A 279 13.60 -3.39 -1.77
CA ASP A 279 12.28 -2.77 -1.58
C ASP A 279 12.08 -1.76 -2.70
N LEU A 280 11.28 -2.09 -3.71
CA LEU A 280 11.04 -1.19 -4.84
C LEU A 280 10.04 -0.10 -4.47
N ALA A 281 10.14 1.04 -5.13
CA ALA A 281 9.14 2.12 -5.06
C ALA A 281 7.74 1.63 -5.46
N GLY A 282 6.72 2.41 -5.10
CA GLY A 282 5.34 2.22 -5.55
C GLY A 282 5.21 2.08 -7.06
N SER A 283 4.44 1.09 -7.52
CA SER A 283 4.14 0.86 -8.94
C SER A 283 2.93 1.62 -9.47
N GLU A 284 2.23 2.35 -8.60
CA GLU A 284 1.10 3.16 -9.00
C GLU A 284 1.51 4.26 -9.98
N ARG A 285 0.59 4.56 -10.90
CA ARG A 285 0.80 5.66 -11.84
C ARG A 285 0.56 6.96 -11.10
N VAL A 286 1.63 7.72 -10.91
CA VAL A 286 1.54 9.11 -10.44
C VAL A 286 0.65 9.86 -11.43
N SER A 287 -0.57 10.20 -11.01
CA SER A 287 -1.39 11.17 -11.72
C SER A 287 -0.56 12.43 -11.84
N VAL A 288 -0.42 13.01 -13.04
CA VAL A 288 0.28 14.28 -13.24
C VAL A 288 -0.41 15.33 -12.39
N ILE A 289 0.11 15.55 -11.17
CA ILE A 289 -0.35 16.61 -10.29
C ILE A 289 0.28 17.89 -10.84
N ASN A 290 -0.57 18.88 -11.14
CA ASN A 290 -0.21 20.23 -11.53
C ASN A 290 0.68 20.90 -10.47
N SER A 291 1.96 20.56 -10.49
CA SER A 291 2.98 21.12 -9.63
C SER A 291 4.20 21.39 -10.48
N GLU A 292 4.89 22.47 -10.13
CA GLU A 292 6.02 23.09 -10.83
C GLU A 292 7.03 22.06 -11.38
N GLN A 293 7.76 22.46 -12.43
CA GLN A 293 8.61 21.64 -13.31
C GLN A 293 9.50 20.54 -12.65
N GLY A 294 9.80 20.64 -11.35
CA GLY A 294 10.52 19.61 -10.58
C GLY A 294 9.72 18.32 -10.29
N SER A 295 8.44 18.43 -9.95
CA SER A 295 7.56 17.29 -9.59
C SER A 295 7.28 16.37 -10.79
N PHE A 296 7.20 16.93 -11.99
CA PHE A 296 7.01 16.16 -13.21
C PHE A 296 8.21 15.27 -13.57
N ARG A 297 9.44 15.79 -13.41
CA ARG A 297 10.67 15.04 -13.69
C ARG A 297 10.87 13.90 -12.70
N GLU A 298 10.52 14.15 -11.43
CA GLU A 298 10.53 13.15 -10.36
C GLU A 298 9.53 12.02 -10.64
N ALA A 299 8.26 12.35 -10.92
CA ALA A 299 7.21 11.38 -11.27
C ALA A 299 7.57 10.51 -12.49
N CYS A 300 8.23 11.11 -13.49
CA CYS A 300 8.72 10.40 -14.66
C CYS A 300 9.88 9.45 -14.33
N ASN A 301 10.81 9.87 -13.45
CA ASN A 301 11.99 9.08 -13.08
C ASN A 301 11.70 7.91 -12.13
N ILE A 302 10.70 8.02 -11.24
CA ILE A 302 10.27 6.89 -10.39
C ILE A 302 9.75 5.76 -11.29
N ASN A 303 8.83 6.11 -12.19
CA ASN A 303 8.28 5.16 -13.15
C ASN A 303 9.32 4.69 -14.18
N LYS A 304 10.35 5.49 -14.47
CA LYS A 304 11.43 5.10 -15.40
C LYS A 304 12.10 3.81 -14.96
N SER A 305 12.48 3.69 -13.69
CA SER A 305 13.15 2.48 -13.18
C SER A 305 12.31 1.21 -13.36
N MET A 306 11.00 1.28 -13.09
CA MET A 306 10.05 0.18 -13.26
C MET A 306 9.70 -0.10 -14.71
N LEU A 307 9.59 0.93 -15.53
CA LEU A 307 9.41 0.81 -16.97
C LEU A 307 10.61 0.09 -17.60
N VAL A 308 11.83 0.51 -17.26
CA VAL A 308 13.08 -0.11 -17.76
C VAL A 308 13.19 -1.55 -17.26
N LEU A 309 12.85 -1.83 -15.98
CA LEU A 309 12.80 -3.20 -15.48
C LEU A 309 11.82 -4.07 -16.28
N GLY A 310 10.63 -3.54 -16.60
CA GLY A 310 9.67 -4.21 -17.47
C GLY A 310 10.17 -4.45 -18.89
N LYS A 311 10.87 -3.47 -19.48
CA LYS A 311 11.56 -3.65 -20.77
C LYS A 311 12.61 -4.76 -20.68
N CYS A 312 13.46 -4.76 -19.64
CA CYS A 312 14.49 -5.78 -19.42
C CYS A 312 13.88 -7.19 -19.34
N ILE A 313 12.86 -7.37 -18.50
CA ILE A 313 12.14 -8.66 -18.34
C ILE A 313 11.55 -9.12 -19.67
N ARG A 314 10.93 -8.21 -20.42
CA ARG A 314 10.34 -8.52 -21.73
C ARG A 314 11.42 -8.97 -22.72
N SER A 315 12.51 -8.22 -22.85
CA SER A 315 13.62 -8.56 -23.75
C SER A 315 14.29 -9.87 -23.36
N LEU A 316 14.49 -10.14 -22.06
CA LEU A 316 15.01 -11.43 -21.57
C LEU A 316 14.12 -12.60 -21.96
N ARG A 317 12.80 -12.44 -21.85
CA ARG A 317 11.82 -13.46 -22.25
C ARG A 317 11.83 -13.69 -23.77
N GLU A 318 11.86 -12.62 -24.56
CA GLU A 318 11.92 -12.71 -26.03
C GLU A 318 13.20 -13.43 -26.47
N GLN A 319 14.35 -13.09 -25.88
CA GLN A 319 15.62 -13.79 -26.13
C GLN A 319 15.64 -15.25 -25.63
N SER A 320 14.76 -15.62 -24.70
CA SER A 320 14.66 -17.01 -24.23
C SER A 320 14.00 -17.94 -25.25
N THR A 321 13.34 -17.38 -26.27
CA THR A 321 12.62 -18.11 -27.32
C THR A 321 13.56 -18.50 -28.47
N PRO A 322 13.64 -19.79 -28.87
CA PRO A 322 14.49 -20.22 -29.97
C PRO A 322 14.19 -19.45 -31.28
N GLY A 323 15.23 -18.99 -31.98
CA GLY A 323 15.11 -18.27 -33.25
C GLY A 323 14.82 -16.76 -33.14
N SER A 324 14.71 -16.21 -31.93
CA SER A 324 14.50 -14.77 -31.73
C SER A 324 15.79 -13.95 -31.91
N GLN A 325 15.68 -12.75 -32.48
CA GLN A 325 16.83 -11.84 -32.60
C GLN A 325 17.33 -11.40 -31.21
N LYS A 326 18.65 -11.43 -31.01
CA LYS A 326 19.30 -10.96 -29.77
C LYS A 326 19.41 -9.44 -29.77
N ILE A 327 18.32 -8.76 -29.42
CA ILE A 327 18.29 -7.30 -29.25
C ILE A 327 18.96 -6.93 -27.91
N PRO A 328 19.89 -5.97 -27.85
CA PRO A 328 20.53 -5.55 -26.60
C PRO A 328 19.51 -5.16 -25.52
N ILE A 329 19.69 -5.69 -24.30
CA ILE A 329 18.79 -5.43 -23.18
C ILE A 329 19.14 -4.06 -22.56
N PRO A 330 18.17 -3.17 -22.32
CA PRO A 330 18.43 -1.77 -21.93
C PRO A 330 18.77 -1.58 -20.44
N TYR A 331 19.67 -2.39 -19.87
CA TYR A 331 20.05 -2.28 -18.45
C TYR A 331 20.60 -0.91 -18.07
N ARG A 332 21.22 -0.18 -19.01
CA ARG A 332 21.82 1.13 -18.73
C ARG A 332 20.80 2.28 -18.66
N GLU A 333 19.55 2.05 -19.07
CA GLU A 333 18.52 3.10 -19.06
C GLU A 333 18.08 3.50 -17.63
N SER A 334 18.29 2.62 -16.63
CA SER A 334 18.05 2.93 -15.21
C SER A 334 19.19 2.43 -14.33
N LYS A 335 19.53 3.17 -13.26
CA LYS A 335 20.53 2.73 -12.27
C LYS A 335 20.14 1.41 -11.61
N LEU A 336 18.85 1.21 -11.33
CA LEU A 336 18.36 -0.02 -10.70
C LEU A 336 18.67 -1.25 -11.57
N THR A 337 18.27 -1.23 -12.84
CA THR A 337 18.52 -2.36 -13.76
C THR A 337 19.99 -2.51 -14.10
N HIS A 338 20.76 -1.42 -14.10
CA HIS A 338 22.21 -1.47 -14.33
C HIS A 338 22.93 -2.20 -13.19
N ILE A 339 22.61 -1.90 -11.92
CA ILE A 339 23.18 -2.59 -10.75
C ILE A 339 22.95 -4.10 -10.83
N PHE A 340 21.75 -4.51 -11.24
CA PHE A 340 21.36 -5.92 -11.29
C PHE A 340 21.61 -6.60 -12.64
N LYS A 341 22.32 -5.95 -13.58
CA LYS A 341 22.67 -6.55 -14.88
C LYS A 341 23.30 -7.94 -14.74
N ASN A 342 24.29 -8.06 -13.86
CA ASN A 342 25.03 -9.31 -13.64
C ASN A 342 24.19 -10.42 -12.98
N LEU A 343 23.06 -10.06 -12.36
CA LEU A 343 22.10 -11.01 -11.79
C LEU A 343 21.12 -11.55 -12.84
N PHE A 344 20.74 -10.74 -13.83
CA PHE A 344 19.86 -11.15 -14.93
C PHE A 344 20.62 -11.84 -16.08
N GLU A 345 21.86 -11.42 -16.32
CA GLU A 345 22.79 -12.04 -17.27
C GLU A 345 24.08 -12.47 -16.55
N PRO A 346 24.00 -13.51 -15.69
CA PRO A 346 25.17 -14.04 -15.03
C PRO A 346 26.20 -14.52 -16.05
N THR A 347 27.43 -14.03 -15.94
CA THR A 347 28.54 -14.44 -16.81
C THR A 347 29.45 -15.46 -16.14
N LYS A 348 29.72 -15.28 -14.84
CA LYS A 348 30.73 -16.05 -14.09
C LYS A 348 30.17 -17.04 -13.07
N ARG A 349 29.04 -16.72 -12.47
CA ARG A 349 28.42 -17.46 -11.36
C ARG A 349 26.92 -17.54 -11.59
N GLN A 350 26.27 -18.58 -11.10
CA GLN A 350 24.82 -18.70 -11.24
C GLN A 350 24.11 -17.62 -10.42
N ALA A 351 22.89 -17.29 -10.82
CA ALA A 351 22.05 -16.34 -10.14
C ALA A 351 20.65 -16.93 -9.91
N ARG A 352 20.09 -16.71 -8.72
CA ARG A 352 18.72 -17.05 -8.38
C ARG A 352 17.96 -15.77 -8.02
N ALA A 353 16.77 -15.60 -8.60
CA ALA A 353 15.89 -14.48 -8.27
C ALA A 353 14.52 -14.93 -7.80
N ALA A 354 14.01 -14.25 -6.78
CA ALA A 354 12.62 -14.29 -6.36
C ALA A 354 12.01 -12.89 -6.44
N MET A 355 10.72 -12.83 -6.73
CA MET A 355 9.95 -11.59 -6.73
C MET A 355 8.72 -11.81 -5.85
N ILE A 356 8.53 -10.93 -4.87
CA ILE A 356 7.34 -10.88 -4.01
C ILE A 356 6.50 -9.71 -4.48
N ILE A 357 5.28 -10.03 -4.90
CA ILE A 357 4.29 -9.05 -5.33
C ILE A 357 3.37 -8.79 -4.17
N ASN A 358 3.48 -7.59 -3.61
CA ASN A 358 2.61 -7.11 -2.56
C ASN A 358 1.36 -6.48 -3.20
N ILE A 359 0.18 -6.96 -2.82
CA ILE A 359 -1.10 -6.34 -3.23
C ILE A 359 -1.92 -5.90 -2.02
N SER A 360 -2.66 -4.83 -2.24
CA SER A 360 -3.66 -4.26 -1.33
C SER A 360 -5.04 -4.78 -1.72
N PRO A 361 -5.89 -5.22 -0.78
CA PRO A 361 -7.25 -5.62 -1.10
C PRO A 361 -8.17 -4.41 -1.40
N CYS A 362 -7.71 -3.16 -1.21
CA CYS A 362 -8.49 -1.94 -1.43
C CYS A 362 -9.11 -1.86 -2.83
N ILE A 363 -10.43 -1.69 -2.91
CA ILE A 363 -11.14 -1.47 -4.18
C ILE A 363 -10.65 -0.23 -4.93
N GLN A 364 -10.25 0.83 -4.21
CA GLN A 364 -9.74 2.06 -4.82
C GLN A 364 -8.42 1.83 -5.57
N GLN A 365 -7.65 0.80 -5.19
CA GLN A 365 -6.36 0.45 -5.79
C GLN A 365 -6.44 -0.73 -6.76
N ILE A 366 -7.65 -1.17 -7.15
CA ILE A 366 -7.83 -2.38 -7.95
C ILE A 366 -7.11 -2.30 -9.30
N ASN A 367 -7.17 -1.15 -9.98
CA ASN A 367 -6.54 -0.97 -11.29
C ASN A 367 -5.03 -1.15 -11.20
N ASP A 368 -4.39 -0.47 -10.24
CA ASP A 368 -2.95 -0.58 -10.03
C ASP A 368 -2.58 -2.01 -9.59
N THR A 369 -3.42 -2.66 -8.80
CA THR A 369 -3.25 -4.07 -8.41
C THR A 369 -3.28 -4.99 -9.63
N LEU A 370 -4.21 -4.78 -10.57
CA LEU A 370 -4.27 -5.52 -11.83
C LEU A 370 -3.01 -5.30 -12.69
N PHE A 371 -2.48 -4.06 -12.75
CA PHE A 371 -1.22 -3.81 -13.46
C PHE A 371 -0.04 -4.53 -12.81
N ALA A 372 0.05 -4.50 -11.47
CA ALA A 372 1.10 -5.18 -10.74
C ALA A 372 1.05 -6.71 -10.96
N LEU A 373 -0.14 -7.30 -10.94
CA LEU A 373 -0.37 -8.72 -11.23
C LEU A 373 0.01 -9.10 -12.67
N GLN A 374 -0.32 -8.25 -13.65
CA GLN A 374 0.07 -8.47 -15.05
C GLN A 374 1.59 -8.39 -15.25
N PHE A 375 2.25 -7.42 -14.61
CA PHE A 375 3.70 -7.31 -14.63
C PHE A 375 4.37 -8.56 -14.04
N ALA A 376 3.88 -9.00 -12.88
CA ALA A 376 4.35 -10.18 -12.18
C ALA A 376 4.20 -11.47 -12.99
N ALA A 377 3.06 -11.64 -13.66
CA ALA A 377 2.81 -12.79 -14.51
C ALA A 377 3.84 -12.86 -15.64
N LYS A 378 4.12 -11.73 -16.30
CA LYS A 378 5.18 -11.64 -17.33
C LYS A 378 6.57 -11.92 -16.75
N ALA A 379 6.86 -11.45 -15.54
CA ALA A 379 8.13 -11.71 -14.86
C ALA A 379 8.33 -13.20 -14.56
N SER A 380 7.26 -13.94 -14.25
CA SER A 380 7.33 -15.38 -13.96
C SER A 380 7.72 -16.25 -15.16
N GLU A 381 7.55 -15.72 -16.38
CA GLU A 381 7.95 -16.37 -17.63
C GLU A 381 9.43 -16.13 -17.96
N CYS A 382 10.09 -15.18 -17.29
CA CYS A 382 11.47 -14.82 -17.52
C CYS A 382 12.43 -15.86 -16.92
N SER A 383 13.44 -16.26 -17.71
CA SER A 383 14.49 -17.17 -17.29
C SER A 383 15.82 -16.43 -17.15
N ILE A 384 16.51 -16.62 -16.03
CA ILE A 384 17.87 -16.15 -15.80
C ILE A 384 18.80 -17.20 -16.40
N ARG A 385 19.37 -16.92 -17.56
CA ARG A 385 20.29 -17.84 -18.24
C ARG A 385 21.72 -17.35 -18.08
N GLN A 386 22.62 -18.30 -17.83
CA GLN A 386 24.05 -18.01 -17.84
C GLN A 386 24.50 -17.67 -19.26
N VAL A 387 25.16 -16.53 -19.43
CA VAL A 387 25.73 -16.11 -20.70
C VAL A 387 27.11 -16.77 -20.83
N SER A 388 27.28 -17.65 -21.82
CA SER A 388 28.59 -18.18 -22.18
C SER A 388 29.46 -17.06 -22.75
N ILE A 389 30.60 -16.77 -22.10
CA ILE A 389 31.60 -15.87 -22.66
C ILE A 389 32.35 -16.66 -23.74
N ASP A 390 32.03 -16.41 -25.01
CA ASP A 390 32.85 -16.93 -26.11
C ASP A 390 34.23 -16.27 -26.02
N ALA A 391 35.25 -17.08 -25.75
CA ALA A 391 36.63 -16.64 -25.49
C ALA A 391 37.34 -15.97 -26.69
N ASN A 392 36.65 -15.74 -27.80
CA ASN A 392 37.22 -15.16 -29.03
C ASN A 392 37.01 -13.65 -29.19
N SER A 393 36.38 -12.96 -28.24
CA SER A 393 36.16 -11.50 -28.35
C SER A 393 37.25 -10.64 -27.70
N ALA A 394 38.39 -11.24 -27.34
CA ALA A 394 39.57 -10.55 -26.82
C ALA A 394 40.58 -10.25 -27.94
N ASN A 395 40.16 -9.50 -28.96
CA ASN A 395 41.09 -8.71 -29.75
C ASN A 395 40.47 -7.33 -29.97
N GLY A 396 41.14 -6.32 -29.41
CA GLY A 396 40.68 -4.95 -29.37
C GLY A 396 40.55 -4.33 -30.75
N GLY A 397 39.40 -3.70 -30.97
CA GLY A 397 39.18 -2.72 -32.02
C GLY A 397 38.24 -1.65 -31.47
N SER A 398 38.75 -0.43 -31.32
CA SER A 398 37.95 0.76 -31.03
C SER A 398 36.77 0.87 -32.01
N PRO A 399 35.56 1.29 -31.59
CA PRO A 399 34.50 1.61 -32.54
C PRO A 399 34.82 2.96 -33.18
N THR A 400 35.75 2.96 -34.14
CA THR A 400 35.90 4.06 -35.09
C THR A 400 34.71 4.06 -36.02
N GLY A 401 34.13 5.24 -36.24
CA GLY A 401 32.88 5.45 -36.96
C GLY A 401 32.79 4.70 -38.28
N ILE A 402 31.59 4.21 -38.56
CA ILE A 402 31.23 3.61 -39.84
C ILE A 402 31.20 4.75 -40.87
N ASN A 403 32.36 5.01 -41.48
CA ASN A 403 32.43 5.64 -42.79
C ASN A 403 31.88 4.62 -43.80
N LEU A 404 30.70 4.90 -44.35
CA LEU A 404 30.28 4.34 -45.62
C LEU A 404 31.22 4.89 -46.69
N LEU A 405 32.20 4.09 -47.10
CA LEU A 405 32.82 4.23 -48.40
C LEU A 405 32.51 3.00 -49.23
N MET A 406 32.22 3.32 -50.49
CA MET A 406 31.63 2.48 -51.52
C MET A 406 32.56 1.33 -51.89
N ASP A 407 31.99 0.14 -52.04
CA ASP A 407 32.62 -0.92 -52.82
C ASP A 407 31.67 -1.20 -53.99
N ASP A 408 31.99 -0.56 -55.11
CA ASP A 408 31.33 -0.75 -56.40
C ASP A 408 31.79 -2.08 -56.97
N HIS A 409 30.95 -3.11 -56.86
CA HIS A 409 30.72 -4.19 -57.84
C HIS A 409 29.97 -5.37 -57.18
N ILE A 410 28.73 -5.12 -56.76
CA ILE A 410 27.77 -6.20 -56.52
C ILE A 410 26.78 -6.16 -57.67
N ASP A 411 26.62 -7.29 -58.35
CA ASP A 411 25.65 -7.47 -59.44
C ASP A 411 24.24 -7.12 -58.93
N PRO A 412 23.53 -6.16 -59.56
CA PRO A 412 22.21 -5.71 -59.13
C PRO A 412 21.14 -6.83 -59.13
N ASP A 413 21.37 -7.92 -59.87
CA ASP A 413 20.48 -9.10 -59.89
C ASP A 413 20.95 -10.21 -58.93
N SER A 414 22.01 -9.98 -58.14
CA SER A 414 22.43 -10.95 -57.13
C SER A 414 21.37 -11.05 -56.02
N PRO A 415 21.09 -12.27 -55.51
CA PRO A 415 20.16 -12.48 -54.41
C PRO A 415 20.49 -11.62 -53.17
N GLU A 416 21.79 -11.37 -52.92
CA GLU A 416 22.27 -10.55 -51.79
C GLU A 416 21.96 -9.06 -51.97
N TYR A 417 22.04 -8.50 -53.18
CA TYR A 417 21.66 -7.11 -53.44
C TYR A 417 20.15 -6.88 -53.35
N ILE A 418 19.37 -7.83 -53.88
CA ILE A 418 17.90 -7.82 -53.81
C ILE A 418 17.44 -7.92 -52.35
N GLU A 419 18.01 -8.85 -51.58
CA GLU A 419 17.71 -9.00 -50.14
C GLU A 419 18.11 -7.75 -49.35
N ARG A 420 19.26 -7.15 -49.64
CA ARG A 420 19.71 -5.91 -48.99
C ARG A 420 18.80 -4.72 -49.33
N SER A 421 18.38 -4.59 -50.59
CA SER A 421 17.46 -3.54 -51.04
C SER A 421 16.08 -3.71 -50.41
N MET A 422 15.55 -4.93 -50.33
CA MET A 422 14.32 -5.23 -49.61
C MET A 422 14.43 -4.92 -48.11
N ARG A 423 15.56 -5.24 -47.46
CA ARG A 423 15.78 -4.91 -46.04
C ARG A 423 15.79 -3.40 -45.78
N VAL A 424 16.44 -2.62 -46.65
CA VAL A 424 16.45 -1.15 -46.55
C VAL A 424 15.05 -0.57 -46.79
N GLN A 425 14.30 -1.10 -47.76
CA GLN A 425 12.92 -0.71 -48.05
C GLN A 425 12.00 -0.98 -46.84
N VAL A 426 12.03 -2.19 -46.30
CA VAL A 426 11.22 -2.60 -45.13
C VAL A 426 11.61 -1.79 -43.90
N GLN A 427 12.90 -1.49 -43.71
CA GLN A 427 13.35 -0.67 -42.60
C GLN A 427 12.84 0.77 -42.69
N LYS A 428 12.83 1.35 -43.90
CA LYS A 428 12.30 2.69 -44.14
C LYS A 428 10.78 2.76 -43.91
N GLU A 429 10.04 1.74 -44.35
CA GLU A 429 8.59 1.62 -44.10
C GLU A 429 8.28 1.44 -42.61
N MET A 430 9.10 0.65 -41.91
CA MET A 430 9.00 0.46 -40.45
C MET A 430 9.25 1.76 -39.69
N GLU A 431 10.28 2.52 -40.07
CA GLU A 431 10.58 3.83 -39.47
C GLU A 431 9.45 4.84 -39.69
N GLU A 432 8.85 4.85 -40.88
CA GLU A 432 7.70 5.71 -41.18
C GLU A 432 6.45 5.31 -40.39
N TYR A 433 6.21 4.01 -40.22
CA TYR A 433 5.13 3.49 -39.37
C TYR A 433 5.35 3.86 -37.90
N LEU A 434 6.58 3.71 -37.39
CA LEU A 434 6.94 4.03 -36.01
C LEU A 434 6.76 5.53 -35.73
N LEU A 435 7.14 6.39 -36.68
CA LEU A 435 6.95 7.83 -36.58
C LEU A 435 5.46 8.22 -36.56
N LYS A 436 4.63 7.59 -37.41
CA LYS A 436 3.18 7.80 -37.41
C LYS A 436 2.53 7.33 -36.10
N ALA A 437 2.94 6.18 -35.57
CA ALA A 437 2.47 5.67 -34.29
C ALA A 437 2.87 6.58 -33.13
N GLN A 438 4.09 7.12 -33.15
CA GLN A 438 4.57 8.08 -32.16
C GLN A 438 3.76 9.38 -32.19
N MET A 439 3.52 9.95 -33.38
CA MET A 439 2.69 11.16 -33.53
C MET A 439 1.26 10.95 -33.04
N GLN A 440 0.66 9.78 -33.33
CA GLN A 440 -0.68 9.44 -32.83
C GLN A 440 -0.71 9.34 -31.30
N TYR A 441 0.32 8.74 -30.72
CA TYR A 441 0.46 8.63 -29.27
C TYR A 441 0.61 10.01 -28.60
N GLU A 442 1.43 10.89 -29.17
CA GLU A 442 1.61 12.27 -28.69
C GLU A 442 0.31 13.08 -28.77
N HIS A 443 -0.44 12.95 -29.86
CA HIS A 443 -1.75 13.60 -30.01
C HIS A 443 -2.76 13.09 -28.97
N GLN A 444 -2.79 11.78 -28.74
CA GLN A 444 -3.66 11.17 -27.73
C GLN A 444 -3.28 11.62 -26.31
N LEU A 445 -1.97 11.79 -26.04
CA LEU A 445 -1.46 12.31 -24.78
C LEU A 445 -1.85 13.78 -24.56
N GLN A 446 -1.82 14.61 -25.60
CA GLN A 446 -2.31 16.00 -25.53
C GLN A 446 -3.81 16.07 -25.20
N LEU A 447 -4.63 15.27 -25.88
CA LEU A 447 -6.07 15.16 -25.61
C LEU A 447 -6.37 14.71 -24.18
N MET A 448 -5.63 13.72 -23.68
CA MET A 448 -5.73 13.24 -22.30
C MET A 448 -5.33 14.34 -21.30
N THR A 449 -4.27 15.09 -21.61
CA THR A 449 -3.80 16.21 -20.78
C THR A 449 -4.85 17.31 -20.70
N GLN A 450 -5.46 17.70 -21.83
CA GLN A 450 -6.51 18.72 -21.87
C GLN A 450 -7.72 18.30 -21.01
N LYS A 451 -8.20 17.06 -21.17
CA LYS A 451 -9.31 16.53 -20.35
C LYS A 451 -8.96 16.48 -18.86
N THR A 452 -7.72 16.13 -18.53
CA THR A 452 -7.27 16.07 -17.13
C THR A 452 -7.24 17.47 -16.50
N CYS A 453 -6.83 18.50 -17.25
CA CYS A 453 -6.90 19.90 -16.80
C CYS A 453 -8.34 20.39 -16.57
N GLU A 454 -9.28 20.01 -17.42
CA GLU A 454 -10.71 20.34 -17.24
C GLU A 454 -11.27 19.70 -15.96
N VAL A 455 -10.97 18.43 -15.72
CA VAL A 455 -11.36 17.72 -14.48
C VAL A 455 -10.72 18.37 -13.25
N ALA A 456 -9.44 18.75 -13.34
CA ALA A 456 -8.76 19.43 -12.25
C ALA A 456 -9.45 20.75 -11.89
N LYS A 457 -9.86 21.55 -12.90
CA LYS A 457 -10.56 22.81 -12.69
C LYS A 457 -11.90 22.64 -11.96
N VAL A 458 -12.71 21.66 -12.39
CA VAL A 458 -13.98 21.32 -11.73
C VAL A 458 -13.76 20.86 -10.28
N ARG A 459 -12.66 20.12 -10.03
CA ARG A 459 -12.29 19.67 -8.69
C ARG A 459 -11.89 20.82 -7.77
N THR A 460 -11.13 21.81 -8.25
CA THR A 460 -10.77 23.00 -7.45
C THR A 460 -11.99 23.86 -7.13
N GLU A 461 -12.88 24.06 -8.11
CA GLU A 461 -14.15 24.76 -7.90
C GLU A 461 -15.02 24.05 -6.84
N SER A 462 -15.07 22.72 -6.90
CA SER A 462 -15.76 21.90 -5.88
C SER A 462 -15.09 22.03 -4.51
N GLN A 463 -13.76 21.98 -4.42
CA GLN A 463 -13.03 22.11 -3.14
C GLN A 463 -13.22 23.48 -2.45
N CYS A 464 -13.33 24.56 -3.22
CA CYS A 464 -13.67 25.87 -2.65
C CYS A 464 -15.06 25.87 -2.01
N SER A 465 -16.04 25.20 -2.61
CA SER A 465 -17.39 25.09 -2.04
C SER A 465 -17.40 24.26 -0.74
N PHE A 466 -16.62 23.17 -0.67
CA PHE A 466 -16.49 22.36 0.55
C PHE A 466 -15.83 23.13 1.71
N ARG A 467 -14.80 23.95 1.42
CA ARG A 467 -14.17 24.81 2.44
C ARG A 467 -15.17 25.78 3.08
N THR A 468 -16.13 26.31 2.31
CA THR A 468 -17.17 27.18 2.85
C THR A 468 -18.10 26.44 3.80
N VAL A 469 -18.42 25.17 3.50
CA VAL A 469 -19.22 24.31 4.37
C VAL A 469 -18.47 23.96 5.64
N ASP A 470 -17.18 23.60 5.56
CA ASP A 470 -16.36 23.27 6.73
C ASP A 470 -16.24 24.44 7.72
N VAL A 471 -16.09 25.67 7.21
CA VAL A 471 -16.04 26.89 8.03
C VAL A 471 -17.37 27.13 8.76
N GLU A 472 -18.50 26.93 8.09
CA GLU A 472 -19.82 27.10 8.73
C GLU A 472 -20.11 25.99 9.73
N LEU A 473 -19.61 24.77 9.48
CA LEU A 473 -19.74 23.63 10.39
C LEU A 473 -18.96 23.87 11.69
N GLU A 474 -17.74 24.40 11.61
CA GLU A 474 -16.97 24.80 12.81
C GLU A 474 -17.63 25.96 13.56
N ARG A 475 -18.21 26.94 12.84
CA ARG A 475 -18.97 28.03 13.48
C ARG A 475 -20.18 27.49 14.26
N LEU A 476 -20.93 26.56 13.69
CA LEU A 476 -22.10 25.95 14.34
C LEU A 476 -21.71 25.10 15.55
N LYS A 477 -20.57 24.39 15.51
CA LYS A 477 -20.04 23.68 16.68
C LYS A 477 -19.71 24.63 17.82
N GLY A 478 -19.07 25.77 17.53
CA GLY A 478 -18.77 26.78 18.55
C GLY A 478 -20.03 27.29 19.27
N ILE A 479 -21.10 27.60 18.52
CA ILE A 479 -22.38 28.02 19.09
C ILE A 479 -23.00 26.92 19.96
N LEU A 480 -22.90 25.65 19.53
CA LEU A 480 -23.41 24.51 20.28
C LEU A 480 -22.67 24.34 21.62
N ASP A 481 -21.34 24.50 21.62
CA ASP A 481 -20.53 24.40 22.83
C ASP A 481 -20.82 25.55 23.82
N GLU A 482 -20.99 26.78 23.33
CA GLU A 482 -21.42 27.92 24.14
C GLU A 482 -22.79 27.67 24.78
N THR A 483 -23.76 27.21 24.00
CA THR A 483 -25.11 26.90 24.48
C THR A 483 -25.09 25.77 25.51
N ASN A 484 -24.26 24.74 25.31
CA ASN A 484 -24.12 23.64 26.27
C ASN A 484 -23.51 24.12 27.60
N ASN A 485 -22.52 25.02 27.55
CA ASN A 485 -21.94 25.60 28.76
C ASN A 485 -22.95 26.45 29.53
N GLU A 486 -23.76 27.26 28.83
CA GLU A 486 -24.86 28.01 29.45
C GLU A 486 -25.89 27.09 30.10
N ASN A 487 -26.31 26.03 29.41
CA ASN A 487 -27.24 25.04 29.96
C ASN A 487 -26.68 24.35 31.22
N ASN A 488 -25.39 24.01 31.23
CA ASN A 488 -24.76 23.40 32.41
C ASN A 488 -24.72 24.37 33.61
N ASN A 489 -24.48 25.66 33.36
CA ASN A 489 -24.51 26.68 34.41
C ASN A 489 -25.92 26.85 34.99
N LEU A 490 -26.94 26.91 34.12
CA LEU A 490 -28.34 26.98 34.54
C LEU A 490 -28.76 25.74 35.34
N LEU A 491 -28.30 24.55 34.94
CA LEU A 491 -28.56 23.31 35.69
C LEU A 491 -27.96 23.36 37.10
N MET A 492 -26.76 23.91 37.27
CA MET A 492 -26.16 24.10 38.61
C MET A 492 -26.96 25.12 39.44
N GLU A 493 -27.47 26.17 38.82
CA GLU A 493 -28.28 27.19 39.50
C GLU A 493 -29.62 26.60 39.98
N ILE A 494 -30.27 25.78 39.15
CA ILE A 494 -31.49 25.05 39.53
C ILE A 494 -31.23 24.13 40.73
N ASP A 495 -30.14 23.33 40.71
CA ASP A 495 -29.82 22.41 41.82
C ASP A 495 -29.54 23.16 43.14
N ASN A 496 -29.01 24.38 43.07
CA ASN A 496 -28.82 25.22 44.26
C ASN A 496 -30.15 25.75 44.79
N LEU A 497 -31.03 26.24 43.90
CA LEU A 497 -32.36 26.73 44.29
C LEU A 497 -33.23 25.62 44.91
N GLU A 498 -33.19 24.41 44.35
CA GLU A 498 -33.89 23.24 44.91
C GLU A 498 -33.40 22.88 46.32
N LYS A 499 -32.10 23.03 46.60
CA LYS A 499 -31.55 22.84 47.96
C LYS A 499 -32.05 23.91 48.92
N GLU A 500 -32.05 25.18 48.51
CA GLU A 500 -32.55 26.29 49.32
C GLU A 500 -34.03 26.14 49.64
N GLU A 501 -34.86 25.76 48.66
CA GLU A 501 -36.29 25.48 48.85
C GLU A 501 -36.49 24.37 49.87
N LYS A 502 -35.74 23.27 49.76
CA LYS A 502 -35.83 22.14 50.69
C LYS A 502 -35.42 22.51 52.11
N GLU A 503 -34.43 23.38 52.28
CA GLU A 503 -34.06 23.90 53.60
C GLU A 503 -35.13 24.82 54.17
N SER A 504 -35.69 25.71 53.35
CA SER A 504 -36.80 26.59 53.74
C SER A 504 -38.01 25.78 54.22
N MET A 505 -38.37 24.73 53.47
CA MET A 505 -39.47 23.83 53.83
C MET A 505 -39.25 23.14 55.18
N LYS A 506 -38.03 22.68 55.47
CA LYS A 506 -37.69 22.10 56.79
C LYS A 506 -37.84 23.12 57.93
N ARG A 507 -37.45 24.38 57.70
CA ARG A 507 -37.61 25.44 58.71
C ARG A 507 -39.08 25.74 58.96
N ALA A 508 -39.90 25.79 57.91
CA ALA A 508 -41.34 25.97 58.01
C ALA A 508 -42.01 24.81 58.78
N ASP A 509 -41.63 23.56 58.49
CA ASP A 509 -42.14 22.38 59.21
C ASP A 509 -41.79 22.43 60.71
N SER A 510 -40.55 22.80 61.04
CA SER A 510 -40.11 22.94 62.44
C SER A 510 -40.90 24.03 63.17
N ALA A 511 -41.10 25.19 62.55
CA ALA A 511 -41.87 26.29 63.12
C ALA A 511 -43.36 25.92 63.30
N ASN A 512 -43.92 25.14 62.38
CA ASN A 512 -45.28 24.63 62.49
C ASN A 512 -45.43 23.65 63.66
N GLU A 513 -44.49 22.74 63.86
CA GLU A 513 -44.47 21.82 65.01
C GLU A 513 -44.32 22.57 66.34
N GLU A 514 -43.48 23.60 66.40
CA GLU A 514 -43.37 24.46 67.58
C GLU A 514 -44.67 25.21 67.87
N SER A 515 -45.30 25.77 66.83
CA SER A 515 -46.61 26.44 66.95
C SER A 515 -47.69 25.49 67.49
N LYS A 516 -47.72 24.22 67.05
CA LYS A 516 -48.63 23.20 67.60
C LYS A 516 -48.36 22.92 69.08
N ARG A 517 -47.09 22.89 69.51
CA ARG A 517 -46.72 22.69 70.94
C ARG A 517 -47.22 23.84 71.80
N ILE A 518 -46.96 25.07 71.38
CA ILE A 518 -47.42 26.28 72.08
C ILE A 518 -48.95 26.27 72.18
N LEU A 519 -49.65 25.94 71.09
CA LEU A 519 -51.11 25.87 71.09
C LEU A 519 -51.65 24.85 72.10
N ASN A 520 -51.01 23.67 72.20
CA ASN A 520 -51.38 22.65 73.19
C ASN A 520 -51.15 23.15 74.63
N GLU A 521 -50.05 23.84 74.88
CA GLU A 521 -49.73 24.40 76.20
C GLU A 521 -50.71 25.52 76.60
N VAL A 522 -51.05 26.41 75.67
CA VAL A 522 -52.08 27.45 75.87
C VAL A 522 -53.43 26.81 76.17
N ASN A 523 -53.82 25.76 75.46
CA ASN A 523 -55.07 25.03 75.73
C ASN A 523 -55.08 24.38 77.12
N LEU A 524 -53.94 23.84 77.57
CA LEU A 524 -53.80 23.26 78.91
C LEU A 524 -53.91 24.31 80.02
N LEU A 525 -53.24 25.45 79.84
CA LEU A 525 -53.32 26.60 80.75
C LEU A 525 -54.75 27.14 80.84
N LYS A 526 -55.44 27.28 79.70
CA LYS A 526 -56.84 27.69 79.64
C LYS A 526 -57.73 26.74 80.44
N LYS A 527 -57.56 25.42 80.27
CA LYS A 527 -58.31 24.41 81.03
C LYS A 527 -58.03 24.47 82.53
N THR A 528 -56.79 24.75 82.92
CA THR A 528 -56.38 24.89 84.33
C THR A 528 -57.02 26.14 84.96
N LEU A 529 -57.03 27.26 84.23
CA LEU A 529 -57.72 28.49 84.67
C LEU A 529 -59.23 28.28 84.81
N GLU A 530 -59.87 27.56 83.88
CA GLU A 530 -61.29 27.19 83.97
C GLU A 530 -61.57 26.32 85.20
N MET A 531 -60.66 25.42 85.57
CA MET A 531 -60.78 24.62 86.81
C MET A 531 -60.61 25.48 88.07
N MET A 532 -59.62 26.38 88.10
CA MET A 532 -59.39 27.29 89.24
C MET A 532 -60.55 28.28 89.44
N ALA A 533 -61.18 28.75 88.36
CA ALA A 533 -62.37 29.58 88.43
C ALA A 533 -63.54 28.82 89.08
N ASN A 534 -63.74 27.54 88.73
CA ASN A 534 -64.78 26.70 89.34
C ASN A 534 -64.53 26.37 90.82
N ASP A 535 -63.27 26.27 91.26
CA ASP A 535 -62.91 26.07 92.68
C ASP A 535 -63.10 27.34 93.52
N SER A 536 -62.90 28.53 92.92
CA SER A 536 -63.10 29.82 93.59
C SER A 536 -64.57 30.18 93.87
N ASP A 537 -65.53 29.54 93.18
CA ASP A 537 -66.96 29.71 93.46
C ASP A 537 -67.47 28.88 94.67
N GLN A 538 -66.64 27.97 95.23
CA GLN A 538 -67.00 27.18 96.43
C GLN A 538 -66.45 27.73 97.76
N CYS A 539 -65.45 28.63 97.73
CA CYS A 539 -64.84 29.22 98.93
C CYS A 539 -64.75 30.75 98.83
N ASP A 540 -65.87 31.45 99.04
CA ASP A 540 -65.97 32.54 100.04
C ASP A 540 -67.27 33.35 99.90
N LYS A 541 -68.31 32.86 100.60
CA LYS A 541 -69.29 33.74 101.24
C LYS A 541 -68.64 34.31 102.51
N LYS A 542 -68.11 35.54 102.46
CA LYS A 542 -68.26 36.60 103.49
C LYS A 542 -67.29 37.77 103.25
N SER A 543 -67.85 38.98 103.41
CA SER A 543 -67.21 40.29 103.60
C SER A 543 -66.74 41.09 102.37
N LYS A 544 -67.53 42.15 102.07
CA LYS A 544 -67.14 43.41 101.40
C LYS A 544 -66.72 44.43 102.48
N PRO A 545 -66.18 45.63 102.15
CA PRO A 545 -65.19 45.99 101.12
C PRO A 545 -64.10 46.97 101.68
N SER A 546 -63.01 47.23 100.94
CA SER A 546 -62.46 48.59 100.89
C SER A 546 -61.78 48.89 99.56
N LYS A 547 -62.09 50.08 99.04
CA LYS A 547 -61.54 50.66 97.80
C LYS A 547 -60.06 50.94 97.99
N ASP A 548 -59.22 50.43 97.09
CA ASP A 548 -58.29 51.22 96.28
C ASP A 548 -57.33 50.31 95.51
N LYS A 549 -57.06 50.70 94.26
CA LYS A 549 -56.13 50.12 93.26
C LYS A 549 -56.68 48.95 92.41
N MET A 550 -57.29 49.30 91.28
CA MET A 550 -57.27 48.48 90.06
C MET A 550 -56.26 49.10 89.08
N PRO A 551 -55.21 48.38 88.66
CA PRO A 551 -54.51 48.67 87.41
C PRO A 551 -55.31 48.10 86.24
N ASN A 552 -55.43 48.89 85.17
CA ASN A 552 -55.89 48.46 83.85
C ASN A 552 -55.09 47.24 83.36
N ALA A 553 -55.74 46.08 83.29
CA ALA A 553 -55.20 44.88 82.65
C ALA A 553 -56.25 44.18 81.75
N PHE A 554 -57.21 44.94 81.21
CA PHE A 554 -58.29 44.41 80.37
C PHE A 554 -58.33 44.98 78.94
N GLU A 555 -57.24 45.57 78.46
CA GLU A 555 -57.21 46.21 77.12
C GLU A 555 -56.27 45.57 76.09
N GLU A 556 -55.64 44.41 76.36
CA GLU A 556 -54.72 43.77 75.40
C GLU A 556 -55.13 42.39 74.87
N ILE A 557 -56.34 41.90 75.15
CA ILE A 557 -56.80 40.58 74.64
C ILE A 557 -57.53 40.67 73.27
N TYR A 558 -57.72 41.88 72.71
CA TYR A 558 -58.34 42.05 71.38
C TYR A 558 -57.44 42.82 70.39
N LYS A 559 -56.21 42.34 70.18
CA LYS A 559 -55.43 42.64 68.97
C LYS A 559 -54.81 41.36 68.41
N LEU A 560 -55.65 40.52 67.81
CA LEU A 560 -55.22 39.56 66.81
C LEU A 560 -55.04 40.31 65.48
N PRO A 561 -53.86 40.29 64.84
CA PRO A 561 -53.77 40.61 63.42
C PRO A 561 -54.29 39.41 62.63
N GLU A 562 -55.43 39.57 61.96
CA GLU A 562 -55.75 38.83 60.74
C GLU A 562 -54.65 39.12 59.71
N GLN A 563 -53.76 38.16 59.49
CA GLN A 563 -53.06 37.97 58.21
C GLN A 563 -52.39 36.59 58.21
N ILE A 564 -53.24 35.57 58.18
CA ILE A 564 -52.91 34.27 57.59
C ILE A 564 -53.89 34.09 56.43
N MET A 565 -53.47 34.50 55.24
CA MET A 565 -54.01 33.99 53.99
C MET A 565 -52.85 33.80 53.03
N ILE A 566 -52.50 32.51 52.88
CA ILE A 566 -51.83 31.77 51.80
C ILE A 566 -50.60 32.44 51.17
#